data_AF-A0A4U1JM88-F1
#
_entry.id   AF-A0A4U1JM88-F1
#
_cell.length_a   1.000
_cell.length_b   1.000
_cell.length_c   1.000
_cell.angle_alpha   90.00
_cell.angle_beta   90.00
_cell.angle_gamma   90.00
#
_symmetry.space_group_name_H-M   'P 1'
#
loop_
_entity.id
_entity.type
_entity.pdbx_description
1 polymer ?
#
loop_
_entity_poly.entity_id
_entity_poly.type
_entity_poly.pdbx_seq_one_letter_code
_entity_poly.pdbx_strand_id
1 'polypeptide(L)'
;MEPLENANGDATTCAITDVAVIGGGAGSLGVIEACLLAGLSATMIRTTPGSASEARKRLACALEDKRRAGRLDPEAVTRALRLFRATGDIGAAASADLVLESTDLSWKTRQTLLAQAERATNGHAILATTAPTALLRALATRLDVRENFVGLHFFAPAVLAGFCEVSVTNRTQPTVVETAVQFVKALGKHAVIVRDTPACLLLQSRGAKRGAAHAELPRPLRARPGSFCGL
;
A
#
# COMPACT_ATOMS: atom_id res chain seq x y z
N MET A 1 -14.77 25.88 -3.05
CA MET A 1 -13.68 24.89 -2.92
C MET A 1 -12.71 25.51 -1.94
N GLU A 2 -12.93 25.29 -0.64
CA GLU A 2 -12.04 25.86 0.36
C GLU A 2 -10.73 25.08 0.39
N PRO A 3 -9.57 25.75 0.39
CA PRO A 3 -8.30 25.09 0.62
C PRO A 3 -8.29 24.55 2.04
N LEU A 4 -7.94 23.28 2.20
CA LEU A 4 -7.69 22.72 3.52
C LEU A 4 -6.48 23.44 4.10
N GLU A 5 -6.73 24.35 5.04
CA GLU A 5 -5.70 24.98 5.85
C GLU A 5 -4.79 23.92 6.45
N ASN A 6 -3.49 24.17 6.33
CA ASN A 6 -2.45 23.35 6.92
C ASN A 6 -2.71 23.24 8.42
N ALA A 7 -3.09 22.05 8.88
CA ALA A 7 -3.16 21.72 10.28
C ALA A 7 -1.74 21.66 10.84
N ASN A 8 -1.20 22.81 11.24
CA ASN A 8 -0.10 22.88 12.21
C ASN A 8 -0.70 22.62 13.59
N GLY A 9 -1.00 21.35 13.88
CA GLY A 9 -1.21 20.85 15.23
C GLY A 9 -0.04 19.94 15.57
N ASP A 10 0.36 19.92 16.84
CA ASP A 10 1.43 19.11 17.44
C ASP A 10 1.13 17.59 17.38
N ALA A 11 0.87 17.10 16.18
CA ALA A 11 0.66 15.71 15.84
C ALA A 11 2.03 15.04 15.82
N THR A 12 2.34 14.25 16.85
CA THR A 12 3.58 13.47 16.88
C THR A 12 3.53 12.42 15.77
N THR A 13 4.15 12.71 14.63
CA THR A 13 4.30 11.76 13.52
C THR A 13 5.24 10.63 13.92
N CYS A 14 4.87 9.38 13.65
CA CYS A 14 5.76 8.23 13.86
C CYS A 14 6.70 8.10 12.65
N ALA A 15 8.01 8.11 12.89
CA ALA A 15 8.98 7.85 11.83
C ALA A 15 8.84 6.41 11.34
N ILE A 16 8.71 6.21 10.02
CA ILE A 16 8.72 4.89 9.41
C ILE A 16 10.17 4.50 9.09
N THR A 17 10.69 3.49 9.76
CA THR A 17 12.02 2.89 9.49
C THR A 17 11.93 1.48 8.94
N ASP A 18 10.89 0.74 9.32
CA ASP A 18 10.70 -0.67 8.96
C ASP A 18 9.39 -0.87 8.19
N VAL A 19 9.51 -1.33 6.95
CA VAL A 19 8.37 -1.53 6.04
C VAL A 19 8.18 -3.01 5.75
N ALA A 20 6.97 -3.53 5.94
CA ALA A 20 6.57 -4.84 5.44
C ALA A 20 5.71 -4.66 4.18
N VAL A 21 6.03 -5.39 3.11
CA VAL A 21 5.24 -5.38 1.86
C VAL A 21 4.69 -6.77 1.60
N ILE A 22 3.37 -6.89 1.66
CA ILE A 22 2.65 -8.13 1.36
C ILE A 22 2.45 -8.22 -0.15
N GLY A 23 3.07 -9.24 -0.75
CA GLY A 23 3.09 -9.47 -2.19
C GLY A 23 4.41 -10.05 -2.65
N GLY A 24 4.54 -10.21 -3.97
CA GLY A 24 5.76 -10.75 -4.59
C GLY A 24 5.86 -10.44 -6.09
N GLY A 25 5.01 -9.55 -6.58
CA GLY A 25 4.97 -9.12 -7.98
C GLY A 25 5.96 -7.98 -8.25
N ALA A 26 6.03 -7.56 -9.52
CA ALA A 26 6.89 -6.46 -9.94
C ALA A 26 6.54 -5.13 -9.26
N GLY A 27 5.25 -4.88 -8.99
CA GLY A 27 4.79 -3.70 -8.25
C GLY A 27 5.36 -3.65 -6.83
N SER A 28 5.21 -4.75 -6.08
CA SER A 28 5.75 -4.88 -4.71
C SER A 28 7.27 -4.71 -4.69
N LEU A 29 7.97 -5.32 -5.66
CA LEU A 29 9.43 -5.22 -5.76
C LEU A 29 9.89 -3.78 -5.97
N GLY A 30 9.15 -2.99 -6.77
CA GLY A 30 9.48 -1.59 -7.00
C GLY A 30 9.32 -0.71 -5.76
N VAL A 31 8.32 -0.97 -4.91
CA VAL A 31 8.16 -0.24 -3.64
C VAL A 31 9.25 -0.64 -2.64
N ILE A 32 9.54 -1.94 -2.53
CA ILE A 32 10.65 -2.43 -1.70
C ILE A 32 11.95 -1.76 -2.12
N GLU A 33 12.25 -1.73 -3.41
CA GLU A 33 13.45 -1.10 -3.92
C GLU A 33 13.51 0.38 -3.55
N ALA A 34 12.40 1.12 -3.69
CA ALA A 34 12.34 2.52 -3.28
C ALA A 34 12.63 2.70 -1.77
N CYS A 35 12.07 1.85 -0.92
CA CYS A 35 12.31 1.88 0.53
C CYS A 35 13.79 1.67 0.86
N LEU A 36 14.39 0.64 0.27
CA LEU A 36 15.79 0.29 0.53
C LEU A 36 16.77 1.38 0.06
N LEU A 37 16.49 2.00 -1.10
CA LEU A 37 17.30 3.11 -1.60
C LEU A 37 17.18 4.37 -0.74
N ALA A 38 16.00 4.59 -0.15
CA ALA A 38 15.77 5.62 0.87
C ALA A 38 16.42 5.30 2.23
N GLY A 39 17.00 4.11 2.39
CA GLY A 39 17.65 3.68 3.63
C GLY A 39 16.72 3.06 4.67
N LEU A 40 15.48 2.73 4.28
CA LEU A 40 14.51 2.03 5.11
C LEU A 40 14.73 0.51 5.03
N SER A 41 14.47 -0.20 6.13
CA SER A 41 14.41 -1.66 6.13
C SER A 41 13.13 -2.11 5.42
N ALA A 42 13.23 -3.16 4.59
CA ALA A 42 12.07 -3.68 3.88
C ALA A 42 11.99 -5.20 3.93
N THR A 43 10.85 -5.72 4.38
CA THR A 43 10.52 -7.15 4.39
C THR A 43 9.44 -7.46 3.36
N MET A 44 9.75 -8.31 2.39
CA MET A 44 8.75 -8.88 1.48
C MET A 44 8.05 -10.08 2.14
N ILE A 45 6.74 -10.00 2.33
CA ILE A 45 5.89 -11.11 2.77
C ILE A 45 5.21 -11.69 1.54
N ARG A 46 5.70 -12.85 1.10
CA ARG A 46 5.29 -13.48 -0.15
C ARG A 46 3.93 -14.16 -0.02
N THR A 47 3.04 -13.87 -0.95
CA THR A 47 1.73 -14.54 -1.11
C THR A 47 1.67 -15.46 -2.34
N THR A 48 2.71 -15.44 -3.18
CA THR A 48 2.81 -16.24 -4.41
C THR A 48 3.93 -17.28 -4.35
N PRO A 49 3.80 -18.41 -5.08
CA PRO A 49 4.80 -19.49 -5.09
C PRO A 49 6.21 -19.02 -5.45
N GLY A 50 7.22 -19.62 -4.81
CA GLY A 50 8.65 -19.36 -5.01
C GLY A 50 9.38 -19.08 -3.68
N SER A 51 10.71 -19.12 -3.70
CA SER A 51 11.53 -19.03 -2.48
C SER A 51 11.92 -17.60 -2.09
N ALA A 52 12.16 -17.33 -0.81
CA ALA A 52 12.75 -16.07 -0.36
C ALA A 52 14.08 -15.74 -1.09
N SER A 53 14.88 -16.77 -1.38
CA SER A 53 16.12 -16.66 -2.15
C SER A 53 15.87 -16.11 -3.57
N GLU A 54 14.81 -16.55 -4.23
CA GLU A 54 14.44 -16.05 -5.56
C GLU A 54 14.06 -14.57 -5.54
N ALA A 55 13.28 -14.13 -4.54
CA ALA A 55 12.94 -12.71 -4.38
C ALA A 55 14.19 -11.84 -4.19
N ARG A 56 15.14 -12.31 -3.37
CA ARG A 56 16.43 -11.64 -3.16
C ARG A 56 17.27 -11.58 -4.43
N LYS A 57 17.30 -12.65 -5.22
CA LYS A 57 17.99 -12.66 -6.53
C LYS A 57 17.36 -11.65 -7.50
N ARG A 58 16.03 -11.60 -7.59
CA ARG A 58 15.32 -10.64 -8.45
C ARG A 58 15.64 -9.19 -8.08
N LEU A 59 15.63 -8.87 -6.78
CA LEU A 59 16.02 -7.54 -6.29
C LEU A 59 17.48 -7.23 -6.61
N ALA A 60 18.40 -8.16 -6.34
CA ALA A 60 19.82 -7.98 -6.60
C ALA A 60 20.10 -7.73 -8.09
N CYS A 61 19.45 -8.47 -8.99
CA CYS A 61 19.55 -8.22 -10.43
C CYS A 61 19.05 -6.81 -10.80
N ALA A 62 17.88 -6.40 -10.29
CA ALA A 62 17.32 -5.08 -10.58
C ALA A 62 18.22 -3.92 -10.13
N LEU A 63 18.81 -4.04 -8.93
CA LEU A 63 19.76 -3.05 -8.41
C LEU A 63 21.06 -3.03 -9.22
N GLU A 64 21.58 -4.20 -9.58
CA GLU A 64 22.80 -4.34 -10.36
C GLU A 64 22.64 -3.80 -11.79
N ASP A 65 21.49 -4.00 -12.43
CA ASP A 65 21.20 -3.43 -13.74
C ASP A 65 21.20 -1.89 -13.70
N LYS A 66 20.69 -1.29 -12.63
CA LYS A 66 20.79 0.17 -12.42
C LYS A 66 22.21 0.63 -12.16
N ARG A 67 23.01 -0.15 -11.43
CA ARG A 67 24.44 0.13 -11.21
C ARG A 67 25.21 0.11 -12.53
N ARG A 68 25.02 -0.91 -13.36
CA ARG A 68 25.62 -0.99 -14.71
C ARG A 68 25.18 0.14 -15.62
N ALA A 69 23.95 0.62 -15.45
CA ALA A 69 23.44 1.81 -16.15
C ALA A 69 23.94 3.15 -15.57
N GLY A 70 24.84 3.14 -14.58
CA GLY A 70 25.40 4.35 -13.96
C GLY A 70 24.44 5.12 -13.06
N ARG A 71 23.31 4.51 -12.67
CA ARG A 71 22.25 5.15 -11.87
C ARG A 71 22.37 4.88 -10.37
N LEU A 72 23.21 3.93 -9.98
CA LEU A 72 23.46 3.56 -8.58
C LEU A 72 24.95 3.27 -8.38
N ASP A 73 25.46 3.66 -7.22
CA ASP A 73 26.80 3.32 -6.77
C ASP A 73 26.85 1.88 -6.20
N PRO A 74 27.98 1.13 -6.30
CA PRO A 74 28.10 -0.20 -5.71
C PRO A 74 27.82 -0.26 -4.21
N GLU A 75 28.13 0.80 -3.45
CA GLU A 75 27.84 0.85 -2.02
C GLU A 75 26.33 0.92 -1.76
N ALA A 76 25.59 1.67 -2.58
CA ALA A 76 24.13 1.75 -2.47
C ALA A 76 23.46 0.39 -2.71
N VAL A 77 23.95 -0.40 -3.68
CA VAL A 77 23.46 -1.78 -3.92
C VAL A 77 23.71 -2.65 -2.69
N THR A 78 24.92 -2.60 -2.14
CA THR A 78 25.31 -3.40 -0.98
C THR A 78 24.48 -3.05 0.26
N ARG A 79 24.28 -1.75 0.51
CA ARG A 79 23.43 -1.24 1.60
C ARG A 79 21.98 -1.69 1.44
N ALA A 80 21.39 -1.52 0.26
CA ALA A 80 20.02 -1.96 -0.02
C ALA A 80 19.82 -3.47 0.22
N LEU A 81 20.78 -4.30 -0.20
CA LEU A 81 20.69 -5.75 -0.01
C LEU A 81 20.89 -6.22 1.44
N ARG A 82 21.45 -5.38 2.32
CA ARG A 82 21.54 -5.63 3.78
C ARG A 82 20.24 -5.32 4.50
N LEU A 83 19.51 -4.30 4.03
CA LEU A 83 18.23 -3.86 4.58
C LEU A 83 17.03 -4.72 4.10
N PHE A 84 17.26 -5.62 3.14
CA PHE A 84 16.21 -6.44 2.54
C PHE A 84 16.07 -7.82 3.16
N ARG A 85 14.82 -8.19 3.47
CA ARG A 85 14.42 -9.56 3.83
C ARG A 85 13.24 -10.02 2.99
N ALA A 86 13.14 -11.33 2.75
CA ALA A 86 11.96 -11.96 2.16
C ALA A 86 11.56 -13.20 2.97
N THR A 87 10.26 -13.42 3.12
CA THR A 87 9.70 -14.57 3.84
C THR A 87 8.28 -14.86 3.34
N GLY A 88 7.76 -16.07 3.59
CA GLY A 88 6.33 -16.38 3.41
C GLY A 88 5.51 -16.20 4.70
N ASP A 89 6.19 -15.92 5.81
CA ASP A 89 5.56 -15.76 7.12
C ASP A 89 5.08 -14.32 7.34
N ILE A 90 3.79 -14.16 7.60
CA ILE A 90 3.18 -12.85 7.88
C ILE A 90 3.55 -12.32 9.27
N GLY A 91 3.97 -13.18 10.20
CA GLY A 91 4.46 -12.78 11.51
C GLY A 91 5.68 -11.85 11.44
N ALA A 92 6.40 -11.87 10.32
CA ALA A 92 7.49 -10.92 10.07
C ALA A 92 7.05 -9.45 9.95
N ALA A 93 5.74 -9.17 9.84
CA ALA A 93 5.21 -7.81 9.91
C ALA A 93 5.23 -7.24 11.33
N ALA A 94 5.42 -8.06 12.37
CA ALA A 94 5.23 -7.65 13.77
C ALA A 94 6.09 -6.47 14.23
N SER A 95 7.21 -6.19 13.57
CA SER A 95 8.11 -5.07 13.88
C SER A 95 8.05 -3.94 12.86
N ALA A 96 7.10 -3.96 11.92
CA ALA A 96 7.01 -2.96 10.87
C ALA A 96 6.19 -1.75 11.34
N ASP A 97 6.67 -0.54 11.07
CA ASP A 97 5.91 0.70 11.29
C ASP A 97 4.82 0.89 10.23
N LEU A 98 5.07 0.36 9.02
CA LEU A 98 4.14 0.38 7.90
C LEU A 98 4.04 -0.98 7.22
N VAL A 99 2.82 -1.48 7.04
CA VAL A 99 2.54 -2.70 6.26
C VAL A 99 1.76 -2.33 5.00
N LEU A 100 2.37 -2.53 3.83
CA LEU A 100 1.75 -2.28 2.53
C LEU A 100 1.24 -3.58 1.88
N GLU A 101 -0.07 -3.67 1.71
CA GLU A 101 -0.70 -4.68 0.87
C GLU A 101 -0.58 -4.28 -0.62
N SER A 102 0.18 -5.06 -1.38
CA SER A 102 0.46 -4.84 -2.80
C SER A 102 0.30 -6.13 -3.60
N THR A 103 -0.82 -6.82 -3.46
CA THR A 103 -1.13 -8.08 -4.18
C THR A 103 -2.10 -7.83 -5.33
N ASP A 104 -2.15 -8.69 -6.35
CA ASP A 104 -3.16 -8.65 -7.41
C ASP A 104 -4.33 -9.61 -7.12
N LEU A 105 -4.59 -9.88 -5.84
CA LEU A 105 -5.58 -10.86 -5.40
C LEU A 105 -6.98 -10.25 -5.29
N SER A 106 -7.97 -11.14 -5.12
CA SER A 106 -9.36 -10.74 -4.92
C SER A 106 -9.54 -9.84 -3.70
N TRP A 107 -10.59 -9.01 -3.71
CA TRP A 107 -10.89 -8.10 -2.59
C TRP A 107 -11.02 -8.83 -1.24
N LYS A 108 -11.64 -10.02 -1.21
CA LYS A 108 -11.78 -10.84 0.00
C LYS A 108 -10.43 -11.30 0.54
N THR A 109 -9.53 -11.66 -0.36
CA THR A 109 -8.17 -12.08 0.00
C THR A 109 -7.38 -10.91 0.56
N ARG A 110 -7.45 -9.74 -0.07
CA ARG A 110 -6.80 -8.52 0.44
C ARG A 110 -7.29 -8.14 1.83
N GLN A 111 -8.60 -8.15 2.07
CA GLN A 111 -9.16 -7.92 3.41
C GLN A 111 -8.62 -8.91 4.45
N THR A 112 -8.47 -10.17 4.06
CA THR A 112 -7.97 -11.22 4.96
C THR A 112 -6.50 -10.97 5.29
N LEU A 113 -5.67 -10.63 4.30
CA LEU A 113 -4.26 -10.27 4.48
C LEU A 113 -4.10 -9.03 5.35
N LEU A 114 -4.89 -7.98 5.12
CA LEU A 114 -4.89 -6.76 5.94
C LEU A 114 -5.26 -7.06 7.40
N ALA A 115 -6.30 -7.87 7.66
CA ALA A 115 -6.66 -8.25 9.02
C ALA A 115 -5.62 -9.17 9.69
N GLN A 116 -4.93 -10.01 8.91
CA GLN A 116 -3.82 -10.81 9.45
C GLN A 116 -2.60 -9.93 9.77
N ALA A 117 -2.32 -8.93 8.94
CA ALA A 117 -1.27 -7.94 9.19
C ALA A 117 -1.57 -7.13 10.45
N GLU A 118 -2.80 -6.64 10.61
CA GLU A 118 -3.25 -5.93 11.82
C GLU A 118 -2.99 -6.74 13.09
N ARG A 119 -3.33 -8.03 13.08
CA ARG A 119 -3.06 -8.93 14.21
C ARG A 119 -1.58 -9.15 14.43
N ALA A 120 -0.79 -9.34 13.36
CA ALA A 120 0.64 -9.55 13.48
C ALA A 120 1.35 -8.33 14.10
N THR A 121 0.87 -7.12 13.80
CA THR A 121 1.40 -5.87 14.35
C THR A 121 0.69 -5.45 15.63
N ASN A 122 -0.25 -6.21 16.19
CA ASN A 122 -1.06 -5.75 17.34
C ASN A 122 -1.68 -4.35 17.14
N GLY A 123 -1.99 -3.97 15.90
CA GLY A 123 -2.61 -2.69 15.55
C GLY A 123 -1.73 -1.43 15.61
N HIS A 124 -0.45 -1.51 15.99
CA HIS A 124 0.40 -0.31 16.08
C HIS A 124 0.86 0.23 14.72
N ALA A 125 1.03 -0.66 13.74
CA ALA A 125 1.53 -0.30 12.42
C ALA A 125 0.47 0.45 11.60
N ILE A 126 0.93 1.37 10.75
CA ILE A 126 0.11 1.93 9.67
C ILE A 126 -0.12 0.84 8.63
N LEU A 127 -1.38 0.53 8.36
CA LEU A 127 -1.77 -0.38 7.30
C LEU A 127 -2.03 0.43 6.02
N ALA A 128 -1.42 -0.01 4.93
CA ALA A 128 -1.57 0.61 3.62
C ALA A 128 -1.98 -0.41 2.57
N THR A 129 -2.67 0.03 1.51
CA THR A 129 -2.93 -0.80 0.33
C THR A 129 -2.64 -0.04 -0.95
N THR A 130 -2.15 -0.74 -1.97
CA THR A 130 -2.05 -0.20 -3.34
C THR A 130 -3.36 -0.32 -4.12
N ALA A 131 -4.44 -0.81 -3.51
CA ALA A 131 -5.74 -0.90 -4.15
C ALA A 131 -6.29 0.48 -4.55
N PRO A 132 -7.13 0.56 -5.59
CA PRO A 132 -7.82 1.80 -5.96
C PRO A 132 -8.59 2.42 -4.79
N THR A 133 -8.59 3.75 -4.71
CA THR A 133 -9.26 4.55 -3.67
C THR A 133 -10.71 4.13 -3.42
N ALA A 134 -11.46 3.80 -4.48
CA ALA A 134 -12.86 3.36 -4.38
C ALA A 134 -13.08 2.05 -3.59
N LEU A 135 -12.02 1.27 -3.36
CA LEU A 135 -12.09 0.04 -2.57
C LEU A 135 -11.65 0.25 -1.11
N LEU A 136 -11.13 1.43 -0.75
CA LEU A 136 -10.50 1.66 0.55
C LEU A 136 -11.48 1.41 1.72
N ARG A 137 -12.68 1.98 1.67
CA ARG A 137 -13.72 1.72 2.67
C ARG A 137 -14.14 0.26 2.75
N ALA A 138 -14.24 -0.43 1.61
CA ALA A 138 -14.60 -1.84 1.60
C ALA A 138 -13.49 -2.67 2.26
N LEU A 139 -12.22 -2.40 1.94
CA LEU A 139 -11.07 -3.11 2.51
C LEU A 139 -10.95 -2.91 4.03
N ALA A 140 -11.26 -1.71 4.53
CA ALA A 140 -11.21 -1.37 5.95
C ALA A 140 -12.29 -2.05 6.82
N THR A 141 -13.31 -2.69 6.23
CA THR A 141 -14.44 -3.23 7.03
C THR A 141 -14.03 -4.33 8.01
N ARG A 142 -12.96 -5.07 7.72
CA ARG A 142 -12.42 -6.14 8.58
C ARG A 142 -11.31 -5.71 9.53
N LEU A 143 -10.96 -4.43 9.53
CA LEU A 143 -9.97 -3.87 10.45
C LEU A 143 -10.67 -3.37 11.71
N ASP A 144 -10.03 -3.61 12.85
CA ASP A 144 -10.44 -3.09 14.14
C ASP A 144 -9.92 -1.66 14.33
N VAL A 145 -8.68 -1.36 13.92
CA VAL A 145 -8.01 -0.06 14.01
C VAL A 145 -8.02 0.64 12.65
N ARG A 146 -9.22 1.05 12.22
CA ARG A 146 -9.45 1.68 10.90
C ARG A 146 -8.77 3.05 10.77
N GLU A 147 -8.47 3.66 11.90
CA GLU A 147 -7.79 4.94 12.03
C GLU A 147 -6.37 4.91 11.45
N ASN A 148 -5.72 3.74 11.50
CA ASN A 148 -4.35 3.51 11.02
C ASN A 148 -4.30 3.02 9.56
N PHE A 149 -5.39 3.16 8.80
CA PHE A 149 -5.48 2.63 7.44
C PHE A 149 -5.51 3.73 6.35
N VAL A 150 -4.68 3.57 5.32
CA VAL A 150 -4.53 4.47 4.17
C VAL A 150 -4.38 3.71 2.84
N GLY A 151 -4.66 4.38 1.73
CA GLY A 151 -4.23 3.93 0.41
C GLY A 151 -2.89 4.56 0.05
N LEU A 152 -1.98 3.76 -0.52
CA LEU A 152 -0.71 4.22 -1.09
C LEU A 152 -0.60 3.68 -2.52
N HIS A 153 -1.10 4.45 -3.46
CA HIS A 153 -1.08 4.05 -4.86
C HIS A 153 0.17 4.60 -5.56
N PHE A 154 1.13 3.70 -5.77
CA PHE A 154 2.34 3.98 -6.54
C PHE A 154 2.09 3.69 -8.02
N PHE A 155 2.22 4.69 -8.88
CA PHE A 155 2.02 4.48 -10.31
C PHE A 155 3.10 3.57 -10.88
N ALA A 156 2.70 2.55 -11.63
CA ALA A 156 3.63 1.56 -12.13
C ALA A 156 4.50 2.12 -13.29
N PRO A 157 5.83 1.88 -13.28
CA PRO A 157 6.60 1.22 -12.23
C PRO A 157 6.84 2.16 -11.03
N ALA A 158 6.59 1.68 -9.81
CA ALA A 158 6.70 2.47 -8.58
C ALA A 158 8.06 3.18 -8.41
N VAL A 159 9.12 2.58 -8.93
CA VAL A 159 10.48 3.14 -8.97
C VAL A 159 10.55 4.43 -9.78
N LEU A 160 9.87 4.49 -10.93
CA LEU A 160 9.94 5.61 -11.86
C LEU A 160 8.88 6.67 -11.60
N ALA A 161 7.81 6.33 -10.90
CA ALA A 161 6.77 7.30 -10.58
C ALA A 161 7.30 8.37 -9.61
N GLY A 162 7.25 9.62 -10.05
CA GLY A 162 7.59 10.79 -9.25
C GLY A 162 6.52 11.18 -8.23
N PHE A 163 5.40 10.46 -8.17
CA PHE A 163 4.30 10.75 -7.26
C PHE A 163 3.63 9.48 -6.73
N CYS A 164 2.98 9.60 -5.56
CA CYS A 164 2.14 8.59 -4.94
C CYS A 164 0.84 9.25 -4.47
N GLU A 165 -0.29 8.63 -4.81
CA GLU A 165 -1.59 9.02 -4.28
C GLU A 165 -1.75 8.44 -2.86
N VAL A 166 -2.00 9.33 -1.90
CA VAL A 166 -2.27 9.00 -0.50
C VAL A 166 -3.78 9.09 -0.28
N SER A 167 -4.45 7.95 -0.38
CA SER A 167 -5.91 7.86 -0.29
C SER A 167 -6.35 7.75 1.16
N VAL A 168 -7.32 8.56 1.58
CA VAL A 168 -7.77 8.63 2.97
C VAL A 168 -9.26 8.41 3.11
N THR A 169 -9.67 7.76 4.19
CA THR A 169 -11.08 7.64 4.58
C THR A 169 -11.43 8.68 5.64
N ASN A 170 -12.71 8.83 5.92
CA ASN A 170 -13.22 9.70 6.99
C ASN A 170 -12.78 9.23 8.40
N ARG A 171 -12.30 7.99 8.51
CA ARG A 171 -11.83 7.38 9.77
C ARG A 171 -10.32 7.51 9.95
N THR A 172 -9.58 7.72 8.86
CA THR A 172 -8.11 7.80 8.89
C THR A 172 -7.68 8.98 9.76
N GLN A 173 -6.79 8.73 10.73
CA GLN A 173 -6.30 9.79 11.62
C GLN A 173 -5.38 10.78 10.89
N PRO A 174 -5.43 12.09 11.22
CA PRO A 174 -4.55 13.10 10.61
C PRO A 174 -3.06 12.77 10.71
N THR A 175 -2.61 12.29 11.88
CA THR A 175 -1.23 11.83 12.14
C THR A 175 -0.79 10.74 11.17
N VAL A 176 -1.68 9.81 10.83
CA VAL A 176 -1.43 8.72 9.87
C VAL A 176 -1.30 9.26 8.45
N VAL A 177 -2.13 10.25 8.08
CA VAL A 177 -2.03 10.94 6.77
C VAL A 177 -0.69 11.67 6.65
N GLU A 178 -0.30 12.43 7.66
CA GLU A 178 0.96 13.17 7.69
C GLU A 178 2.16 12.21 7.63
N THR A 179 2.13 11.13 8.41
CA THR A 179 3.16 10.09 8.41
C THR A 179 3.28 9.43 7.03
N ALA A 180 2.15 9.10 6.39
CA ALA A 180 2.14 8.55 5.03
C ALA A 180 2.72 9.54 3.99
N VAL A 181 2.41 10.83 4.12
CA VAL A 181 2.98 11.90 3.26
C VAL A 181 4.49 12.02 3.47
N GLN A 182 4.96 11.99 4.71
CA GLN A 182 6.38 12.02 5.04
C GLN A 182 7.11 10.80 4.49
N PHE A 183 6.52 9.60 4.61
CA PHE A 183 7.04 8.38 4.02
C PHE A 183 7.19 8.50 2.50
N VAL A 184 6.16 8.94 1.79
CA VAL A 184 6.23 9.14 0.33
C VAL A 184 7.34 10.13 -0.05
N LYS A 185 7.49 11.23 0.71
CA LYS A 185 8.59 12.20 0.51
C LYS A 185 9.96 11.57 0.76
N ALA A 186 10.11 10.75 1.80
CA ALA A 186 11.36 10.04 2.09
C ALA A 186 11.76 9.08 0.96
N LEU A 187 10.78 8.53 0.23
CA LEU A 187 11.03 7.74 -0.99
C LEU A 187 11.40 8.60 -2.22
N GLY A 188 11.56 9.91 -2.06
CA GLY A 188 11.86 10.86 -3.14
C GLY A 188 10.69 11.13 -4.08
N LYS A 189 9.44 11.02 -3.58
CA LYS A 189 8.21 11.16 -4.38
C LYS A 189 7.33 12.30 -3.87
N HIS A 190 6.51 12.83 -4.76
CA HIS A 190 5.46 13.79 -4.41
C HIS A 190 4.19 13.07 -3.92
N ALA A 191 3.73 13.40 -2.71
CA ALA A 191 2.47 12.88 -2.19
C ALA A 191 1.29 13.74 -2.68
N VAL A 192 0.24 13.10 -3.17
CA VAL A 192 -1.03 13.74 -3.53
C VAL A 192 -2.12 13.14 -2.66
N ILE A 193 -2.70 13.92 -1.75
CA ILE A 193 -3.75 13.44 -0.84
C ILE A 193 -5.07 13.39 -1.59
N VAL A 194 -5.76 12.26 -1.51
CA VAL A 194 -7.02 12.01 -2.20
C VAL A 194 -8.04 11.44 -1.21
N ARG A 195 -9.23 12.04 -1.15
CA ARG A 195 -10.30 11.57 -0.25
C ARG A 195 -11.13 10.50 -0.93
N ASP A 196 -11.50 9.45 -0.22
CA ASP A 196 -12.44 8.43 -0.73
C ASP A 196 -13.85 9.02 -0.92
N THR A 197 -14.03 9.66 -2.08
CA THR A 197 -15.30 10.22 -2.56
C THR A 197 -15.65 9.58 -3.90
N PRO A 198 -16.94 9.39 -4.23
CA PRO A 198 -17.37 8.72 -5.46
C PRO A 198 -16.83 9.33 -6.76
N ALA A 199 -16.25 10.53 -6.72
CA ALA A 199 -15.76 11.29 -7.87
C ALA A 199 -14.23 11.35 -7.98
N CYS A 200 -13.46 10.51 -7.27
CA CYS A 200 -12.00 10.55 -7.35
C CYS A 200 -11.48 10.13 -8.73
N LEU A 201 -11.27 11.17 -9.54
CA LEU A 201 -10.94 11.21 -10.96
C LEU A 201 -9.44 11.36 -11.24
N LEU A 202 -8.56 11.18 -10.26
CA LEU A 202 -7.16 11.61 -10.43
C LEU A 202 -6.17 10.63 -11.06
N LEU A 203 -6.54 9.39 -11.46
CA LEU A 203 -5.84 8.73 -12.58
C LEU A 203 -6.58 7.51 -13.19
N GLN A 204 -7.43 7.75 -14.18
CA GLN A 204 -7.65 6.83 -15.29
C GLN A 204 -6.87 7.33 -16.51
N SER A 205 -5.54 7.36 -16.43
CA SER A 205 -4.71 7.67 -17.60
C SER A 205 -3.49 6.76 -17.70
N ARG A 206 -3.78 5.47 -17.93
CA ARG A 206 -2.99 4.57 -18.82
C ARG A 206 -3.73 3.24 -18.95
N GLY A 207 -4.37 3.01 -20.11
CA GLY A 207 -4.90 1.69 -20.46
C GLY A 207 -6.20 1.62 -21.26
N ALA A 208 -6.75 2.72 -21.80
CA ALA A 208 -7.90 2.65 -22.71
C ALA A 208 -7.49 2.15 -24.12
N LYS A 209 -6.99 0.91 -24.22
CA LYS A 209 -7.12 0.02 -25.37
C LYS A 209 -6.95 -1.44 -24.91
N ARG A 210 -8.04 -2.05 -24.43
CA ARG A 210 -8.52 -3.41 -24.78
C ARG A 210 -9.63 -3.85 -23.81
N GLY A 211 -10.81 -4.10 -24.39
CA GLY A 211 -11.78 -5.11 -23.95
C GLY A 211 -12.41 -4.94 -22.57
N ALA A 212 -13.65 -4.46 -22.54
CA ALA A 212 -14.53 -4.54 -21.39
C ALA A 212 -14.69 -6.00 -20.91
N ALA A 213 -14.44 -6.23 -19.62
CA ALA A 213 -15.05 -7.32 -18.86
C ALA A 213 -15.50 -6.73 -17.53
N HIS A 214 -16.81 -6.53 -17.41
CA HIS A 214 -17.46 -5.99 -16.21
C HIS A 214 -17.28 -6.94 -15.03
N ALA A 215 -16.64 -6.48 -13.95
CA ALA A 215 -16.82 -7.06 -12.63
C ALA A 215 -17.89 -6.23 -11.91
N GLU A 216 -19.09 -6.79 -11.75
CA GLU A 216 -20.19 -6.14 -11.04
C GLU A 216 -19.89 -6.02 -9.54
N LEU A 217 -20.05 -4.81 -9.01
CA LEU A 217 -20.15 -4.55 -7.58
C LEU A 217 -21.50 -5.10 -7.06
N PRO A 218 -21.55 -5.73 -5.87
CA PRO A 218 -22.81 -6.23 -5.32
C PRO A 218 -23.76 -5.07 -4.98
N ARG A 219 -24.94 -5.09 -5.58
CA ARG A 219 -26.05 -4.18 -5.23
C ARG A 219 -26.57 -4.53 -3.83
N PRO A 220 -26.94 -3.54 -3.00
CA PRO A 220 -27.55 -3.81 -1.70
C PRO A 220 -28.93 -4.46 -1.88
N LEU A 221 -29.19 -5.54 -1.14
CA LEU A 221 -30.51 -6.16 -1.05
C LEU A 221 -31.53 -5.13 -0.55
N ARG A 222 -32.54 -4.83 -1.38
CA ARG A 222 -33.75 -4.16 -0.88
C ARG A 222 -34.52 -5.14 -0.01
N ALA A 223 -34.72 -4.77 1.26
CA ALA A 223 -35.72 -5.40 2.11
C ALA A 223 -37.11 -5.27 1.46
N ARG A 224 -37.85 -6.38 1.38
CA ARG A 224 -39.26 -6.37 0.96
C ARG A 224 -40.12 -5.92 2.15
N PRO A 225 -41.01 -4.93 1.99
CA PRO A 225 -42.02 -4.65 3.00
C PRO A 225 -43.04 -5.80 3.01
N GLY A 226 -43.45 -6.21 4.21
CA GLY A 226 -44.36 -7.31 4.44
C GLY A 226 -45.76 -7.07 3.88
N SER A 227 -46.39 -8.16 3.47
CA SER A 227 -47.83 -8.25 3.24
C SER A 227 -48.39 -9.32 4.18
N PHE A 228 -48.96 -8.86 5.29
CA PHE A 228 -49.82 -9.63 6.18
C PHE A 228 -51.21 -8.97 6.10
N CYS A 229 -52.17 -9.66 5.48
CA CYS A 229 -53.55 -9.76 5.95
C CYS A 229 -54.33 -10.70 5.01
N GLY A 230 -54.92 -11.75 5.58
CA GLY A 230 -56.02 -12.50 4.98
C GLY A 230 -57.34 -12.11 5.65
N LEU A 231 -58.43 -12.54 5.01
CA LEU A 231 -59.82 -12.68 5.49
C LEU A 231 -60.51 -11.45 6.10
#